data_AF-A0A7W6MIE2-F1
#
_entry.id   AF-A0A7W6MIE2-F1
#
_cell.length_a   1.000
_cell.length_b   1.000
_cell.length_c   1.000
_cell.angle_alpha   90.00
_cell.angle_beta   90.00
_cell.angle_gamma   90.00
#
_symmetry.space_group_name_H-M   'P 1'
#
loop_
_entity.id
_entity.type
_entity.pdbx_description
1 polymer ?
#
loop_
_entity_poly.entity_id
_entity_poly.type
_entity_poly.pdbx_seq_one_letter_code
_entity_poly.pdbx_strand_id
1 'polypeptide(L)'
;MHYRQRSMLFAAPFALIIGAAAVGASADITVADLDRPELLIAALFIGFVFGTAVEQLLAAMRKRAWQEENRSRREARRSNERIVLGPWRPVPAAELLRPVDAADQLRVVVRSQFTIQPLLNKSEARVFRELDSIVIGCNSSWQVMAQVSLGEILRSADPDAYSCINSKRVDLLLVDSNCRPRHVIEYQGGGHHQGTAAARDAVKKEALRRAGVGYHEVVAGHTTPSELRQLVEKLVDKPIAS
;
A
#
# COMPACT_ATOMS: atom_id res chain seq x y z
N MET A 1 -0.47 48.13 -15.66
CA MET A 1 -0.03 47.15 -14.66
C MET A 1 0.49 45.91 -15.40
N HIS A 2 1.79 45.64 -15.31
CA HIS A 2 2.47 44.53 -15.99
C HIS A 2 2.43 43.26 -15.14
N TYR A 3 1.96 42.15 -15.72
CA TYR A 3 2.04 40.82 -15.12
C TYR A 3 3.31 40.12 -15.65
N ARG A 4 4.26 39.87 -14.74
CA ARG A 4 5.59 39.32 -15.04
C ARG A 4 5.50 37.81 -15.20
N GLN A 5 5.67 37.32 -16.44
CA GLN A 5 5.96 35.90 -16.71
C GLN A 5 7.21 35.47 -15.93
N ARG A 6 7.10 34.37 -15.18
CA ARG A 6 8.24 33.65 -14.61
C ARG A 6 8.29 32.27 -15.26
N SER A 7 9.36 32.05 -16.01
CA SER A 7 9.74 30.81 -16.67
C SER A 7 9.85 29.67 -15.64
N MET A 8 9.15 28.57 -15.89
CA MET A 8 9.32 27.32 -15.15
C MET A 8 10.54 26.59 -15.70
N LEU A 9 11.66 26.69 -15.00
CA LEU A 9 12.80 25.79 -15.19
C LEU A 9 12.42 24.42 -14.60
N PHE A 10 12.32 23.42 -15.46
CA PHE A 10 12.20 22.02 -15.10
C PHE A 10 13.39 21.62 -14.21
N ALA A 11 13.10 21.27 -12.94
CA ALA A 11 14.06 20.58 -12.09
C ALA A 11 14.15 19.12 -12.57
N ALA A 12 15.20 18.82 -13.34
CA ALA A 12 15.53 17.47 -13.75
C ALA A 12 15.93 16.61 -12.52
N PRO A 13 15.61 15.30 -12.51
CA PRO A 13 15.99 14.41 -11.43
C PRO A 13 17.53 14.30 -11.32
N PHE A 14 18.02 14.39 -10.09
CA PHE A 14 19.43 14.35 -9.66
C PHE A 14 20.23 13.07 -10.03
N ALA A 15 19.72 12.23 -10.94
CA ALA A 15 20.31 10.95 -11.32
C ALA A 15 21.35 11.04 -12.46
N LEU A 16 21.74 12.24 -12.91
CA LEU A 16 22.62 12.42 -14.09
C LEU A 16 23.91 13.21 -13.82
N ILE A 17 24.32 13.43 -12.56
CA ILE A 17 25.56 14.18 -12.24
C ILE A 17 26.56 13.38 -11.38
N ILE A 18 26.32 12.08 -11.13
CA ILE A 18 27.36 11.19 -10.59
C ILE A 18 27.61 10.03 -11.56
N GLY A 19 27.98 10.41 -12.79
CA GLY A 19 28.40 9.49 -13.85
C GLY A 19 29.70 9.90 -14.53
N ALA A 20 30.48 10.82 -13.94
CA ALA A 20 31.72 11.33 -14.54
C ALA A 20 32.86 11.65 -13.54
N ALA A 21 32.75 11.29 -12.26
CA ALA A 21 33.77 11.66 -11.25
C ALA A 21 34.15 10.54 -10.29
N ALA A 22 34.09 9.28 -10.73
CA ALA A 22 34.60 8.14 -9.96
C ALA A 22 35.22 7.07 -10.87
N VAL A 23 36.14 7.46 -11.74
CA VAL A 23 37.18 6.56 -12.27
C VAL A 23 38.49 7.29 -12.12
N GLY A 24 39.10 7.09 -10.95
CA GLY A 24 40.33 7.75 -10.52
C GLY A 24 41.05 6.90 -9.50
N ALA A 25 41.12 5.59 -9.74
CA ALA A 25 42.09 4.69 -9.12
C ALA A 25 42.15 3.41 -9.96
N SER A 26 43.33 3.17 -10.56
CA SER A 26 43.77 1.95 -11.25
C SER A 26 42.99 1.48 -12.49
N ALA A 27 43.29 2.08 -13.64
CA ALA A 27 43.53 1.44 -14.95
C ALA A 27 43.37 2.50 -16.05
N ASP A 28 44.36 2.62 -16.94
CA ASP A 28 44.38 3.55 -18.07
C ASP A 28 43.17 3.31 -19.00
N ILE A 29 42.15 4.17 -18.91
CA ILE A 29 41.10 4.28 -19.93
C ILE A 29 41.19 5.70 -20.47
N THR A 30 41.70 5.84 -21.69
CA THR A 30 41.80 7.12 -22.38
C THR A 30 40.47 7.48 -23.03
N VAL A 31 40.20 8.79 -23.18
CA VAL A 31 38.97 9.36 -23.78
C VAL A 31 38.69 8.83 -25.20
N ALA A 32 39.66 8.20 -25.86
CA ALA A 32 39.52 7.59 -27.18
C ALA A 32 38.72 6.27 -27.21
N ASP A 33 38.45 5.61 -26.08
CA ASP A 33 37.69 4.34 -26.03
C ASP A 33 36.16 4.51 -26.03
N LEU A 34 35.66 5.76 -25.99
CA LEU A 34 34.22 6.08 -25.96
C LEU A 34 33.52 6.10 -27.34
N ASP A 35 34.28 5.94 -28.44
CA ASP A 35 33.72 5.91 -29.81
C ASP A 35 33.19 4.52 -30.23
N ARG A 36 33.26 3.51 -29.34
CA ARG A 36 32.72 2.17 -29.60
C ARG A 36 31.37 1.99 -28.88
N PRO A 37 30.24 1.86 -29.61
CA PRO A 37 28.90 1.79 -29.01
C PRO A 37 28.73 0.60 -28.07
N GLU A 38 29.44 -0.50 -28.33
CA GLU A 38 29.48 -1.71 -27.50
C GLU A 38 29.97 -1.43 -26.06
N LEU A 39 30.99 -0.56 -25.92
CA LEU A 39 31.59 -0.24 -24.61
C LEU A 39 30.72 0.72 -23.79
N LEU A 40 30.02 1.64 -24.47
CA LEU A 40 29.01 2.50 -23.85
C LEU A 40 27.82 1.70 -23.34
N ILE A 41 27.34 0.73 -24.13
CA ILE A 41 26.25 -0.17 -23.72
C ILE A 41 26.70 -1.01 -22.53
N ALA A 42 27.91 -1.57 -22.55
CA ALA A 42 28.46 -2.33 -21.43
C ALA A 42 28.57 -1.48 -20.15
N ALA A 43 29.05 -0.24 -20.23
CA ALA A 43 29.17 0.66 -19.10
C ALA A 43 27.81 1.04 -18.49
N LEU A 44 26.79 1.31 -19.33
CA LEU A 44 25.43 1.59 -18.88
C LEU A 44 24.77 0.38 -18.21
N PHE A 45 24.99 -0.83 -18.75
CA PHE A 45 24.51 -2.07 -18.15
C PHE A 45 25.14 -2.33 -16.77
N ILE A 46 26.45 -2.11 -16.64
CA ILE A 46 27.16 -2.25 -15.36
C ILE A 46 26.60 -1.24 -14.35
N GLY A 47 26.41 0.03 -14.74
CA GLY A 47 25.81 1.05 -13.88
C GLY A 47 24.38 0.72 -13.43
N PHE A 48 23.55 0.17 -14.34
CA PHE A 48 22.19 -0.25 -14.02
C PHE A 48 22.13 -1.43 -13.04
N VAL A 49 22.96 -2.45 -13.26
CA VAL A 49 23.06 -3.62 -12.36
C VAL A 49 23.58 -3.19 -10.99
N PHE A 50 24.58 -2.31 -10.95
CA PHE A 50 25.13 -1.82 -9.70
C PHE A 50 24.13 -0.94 -8.92
N GLY A 51 23.43 -0.04 -9.61
CA GLY A 51 22.40 0.82 -9.00
C GLY A 51 21.24 0.01 -8.42
N THR A 52 20.74 -0.97 -9.16
CA THR A 52 19.65 -1.85 -8.68
C THR A 52 20.11 -2.73 -7.51
N ALA A 53 21.35 -3.20 -7.49
CA ALA A 53 21.92 -3.96 -6.38
C ALA A 53 22.05 -3.12 -5.09
N VAL A 54 22.48 -1.85 -5.20
CA VAL A 54 22.57 -0.92 -4.05
C VAL A 54 21.18 -0.62 -3.48
N GLU A 55 20.18 -0.37 -4.33
CA GLU A 55 18.81 -0.11 -3.88
C GLU A 55 18.19 -1.34 -3.19
N GLN A 56 18.42 -2.54 -3.73
CA GLN A 56 17.98 -3.79 -3.12
C GLN A 56 18.68 -4.05 -1.77
N LEU A 57 19.96 -3.71 -1.66
CA LEU A 57 20.71 -3.81 -0.40
C LEU A 57 20.19 -2.83 0.65
N LEU A 58 19.93 -1.57 0.28
CA LEU A 58 19.35 -0.56 1.19
C LEU A 58 17.93 -0.94 1.63
N ALA A 59 17.11 -1.49 0.73
CA ALA A 59 15.78 -2.00 1.06
C ALA A 59 15.86 -3.22 2.00
N ALA A 60 16.82 -4.12 1.79
CA ALA A 60 17.06 -5.26 2.66
C ALA A 60 17.56 -4.81 4.05
N MET A 61 18.42 -3.80 4.13
CA MET A 61 18.91 -3.24 5.39
C MET A 61 17.80 -2.56 6.18
N ARG A 62 16.91 -1.78 5.53
CA ARG A 62 15.71 -1.19 6.19
C ARG A 62 14.76 -2.26 6.72
N LYS A 63 14.60 -3.36 5.97
CA LYS A 63 13.79 -4.52 6.40
C LYS A 63 14.42 -5.25 7.59
N ARG A 64 15.74 -5.41 7.61
CA ARG A 64 16.47 -6.03 8.74
C ARG A 64 16.42 -5.15 9.99
N ALA A 65 16.60 -3.83 9.87
CA ALA A 65 16.47 -2.88 10.98
C ALA A 65 15.06 -2.90 11.59
N TRP A 66 14.02 -2.93 10.74
CA TRP A 66 12.63 -3.09 11.20
C TRP A 66 12.38 -4.45 11.88
N GLN A 67 13.00 -5.53 11.38
CA GLN A 67 12.89 -6.86 11.99
C GLN A 67 13.62 -6.96 13.33
N GLU A 68 14.78 -6.30 13.49
CA GLU A 68 15.52 -6.24 14.75
C GLU A 68 14.78 -5.42 15.81
N GLU A 69 14.19 -4.28 15.43
CA GLU A 69 13.35 -3.48 16.32
C GLU A 69 12.06 -4.23 16.74
N ASN A 70 11.45 -4.98 15.82
CA ASN A 70 10.29 -5.81 16.18
C ASN A 70 10.65 -7.08 16.96
N ARG A 71 11.87 -7.61 16.79
CA ARG A 71 12.37 -8.74 17.55
C ARG A 71 12.66 -8.34 19.00
N SER A 72 13.30 -7.20 19.23
CA SER A 72 13.52 -6.65 20.57
C SER A 72 12.20 -6.31 21.27
N ARG A 73 11.21 -5.77 20.56
CA ARG A 73 9.84 -5.59 21.09
C ARG A 73 9.13 -6.91 21.43
N ARG A 74 9.36 -7.98 20.67
CA ARG A 74 8.83 -9.33 20.96
C ARG A 74 9.55 -10.03 22.11
N GLU A 75 10.87 -9.85 22.21
CA GLU A 75 11.69 -10.39 23.30
C GLU A 75 11.42 -9.64 24.62
N ALA A 76 11.19 -8.33 24.58
CA ALA A 76 10.72 -7.56 25.73
C ALA A 76 9.33 -8.00 26.20
N ARG A 77 8.42 -8.39 25.29
CA ARG A 77 7.13 -8.99 25.66
C ARG A 77 7.28 -10.38 26.27
N ARG A 78 8.15 -11.24 25.72
CA ARG A 78 8.40 -12.61 26.23
C ARG A 78 9.20 -12.65 27.53
N SER A 79 10.12 -11.71 27.76
CA SER A 79 10.82 -11.58 29.03
C SER A 79 9.86 -11.10 30.12
N ASN A 80 8.95 -10.20 29.80
CA ASN A 80 7.87 -9.76 30.69
C ASN A 80 6.90 -10.90 31.03
N GLU A 81 6.65 -11.86 30.12
CA GLU A 81 5.86 -13.06 30.38
C GLU A 81 6.59 -14.11 31.23
N ARG A 82 7.92 -14.26 31.10
CA ARG A 82 8.70 -15.24 31.91
C ARG A 82 8.96 -14.80 33.35
N ILE A 83 8.93 -13.51 33.66
CA ILE A 83 9.11 -12.98 35.03
C ILE A 83 7.84 -13.20 35.90
N VAL A 84 6.72 -13.65 35.31
CA VAL A 84 5.41 -13.84 35.98
C VAL A 84 5.32 -15.13 36.82
N LEU A 85 6.32 -16.02 36.80
CA LEU A 85 6.39 -17.18 37.70
C LEU A 85 7.22 -16.87 38.96
N GLY A 86 6.72 -15.99 39.82
CA GLY A 86 7.30 -15.62 41.11
C GLY A 86 6.23 -15.14 42.10
N PRO A 87 6.48 -15.18 43.43
CA PRO A 87 5.42 -15.11 44.43
C PRO A 87 4.69 -13.76 44.38
N TRP A 88 3.38 -13.86 44.20
CA TRP A 88 2.37 -12.81 44.18
C TRP A 88 2.74 -11.54 44.96
N ARG A 89 3.17 -10.51 44.24
CA ARG A 89 2.85 -9.12 44.59
C ARG A 89 1.65 -8.72 43.75
N PRO A 90 0.55 -8.21 44.32
CA PRO A 90 -0.52 -7.64 43.52
C PRO A 90 0.04 -6.39 42.83
N VAL A 91 0.51 -6.56 41.60
CA VAL A 91 0.67 -5.46 40.67
C VAL A 91 -0.74 -4.91 40.45
N PRO A 92 -0.99 -3.60 40.56
CA PRO A 92 -2.30 -3.05 40.26
C PRO A 92 -2.64 -3.45 38.81
N ALA A 93 -3.63 -4.32 38.65
CA ALA A 93 -4.12 -4.82 37.36
C ALA A 93 -4.88 -3.73 36.55
N ALA A 94 -4.50 -2.46 36.69
CA ALA A 94 -5.25 -1.29 36.23
C ALA A 94 -4.44 -0.29 35.38
N GLU A 95 -3.25 -0.66 34.90
CA GLU A 95 -2.50 0.12 33.90
C GLU A 95 -2.52 -0.50 32.49
N LEU A 96 -3.14 -1.66 32.31
CA LEU A 96 -3.44 -2.21 30.99
C LEU A 96 -4.71 -1.54 30.45
N LEU A 97 -4.53 -0.65 29.47
CA LEU A 97 -5.55 -0.03 28.63
C LEU A 97 -6.48 0.97 29.35
N ARG A 98 -5.93 2.02 29.95
CA ARG A 98 -6.73 3.25 30.01
C ARG A 98 -7.02 3.67 28.57
N PRO A 99 -8.29 3.91 28.17
CA PRO A 99 -8.54 4.69 26.97
C PRO A 99 -7.73 5.97 27.13
N VAL A 100 -6.78 6.21 26.22
CA VAL A 100 -6.10 7.51 26.17
C VAL A 100 -7.24 8.51 26.01
N ASP A 101 -7.50 9.33 27.02
CA ASP A 101 -8.56 10.33 26.95
C ASP A 101 -8.31 11.20 25.71
N ALA A 102 -9.36 11.75 25.11
CA ALA A 102 -9.25 12.57 23.91
C ALA A 102 -8.21 13.70 24.08
N ALA A 103 -8.10 14.25 25.30
CA ALA A 103 -7.08 15.22 25.66
C ALA A 103 -5.64 14.66 25.54
N ASP A 104 -5.40 13.43 25.97
CA ASP A 104 -4.10 12.78 25.86
C ASP A 104 -3.79 12.34 24.42
N GLN A 105 -4.81 11.91 23.66
CA GLN A 105 -4.65 11.62 22.23
C GLN A 105 -4.25 12.89 21.47
N LEU A 106 -4.92 14.01 21.76
CA LEU A 106 -4.60 15.31 21.18
C LEU A 106 -3.16 15.74 21.54
N ARG A 107 -2.74 15.54 22.78
CA ARG A 107 -1.37 15.84 23.22
C ARG A 107 -0.34 15.02 22.44
N VAL A 108 -0.64 13.75 22.14
CA VAL A 108 0.18 12.89 21.28
C VAL A 108 0.23 13.44 19.85
N VAL A 109 -0.90 13.81 19.27
CA VAL A 109 -0.97 14.38 17.91
C VAL A 109 -0.18 15.69 17.81
N VAL A 110 -0.37 16.63 18.75
CA VAL A 110 0.30 17.94 18.74
C VAL A 110 1.82 17.84 18.81
N ARG A 111 2.36 16.85 19.54
CA ARG A 111 3.81 16.64 19.64
C ARG A 111 4.40 15.77 18.51
N SER A 112 3.58 15.25 17.62
CA SER A 112 4.00 14.35 16.54
C SER A 112 4.15 15.08 15.21
N GLN A 113 5.01 14.55 14.34
CA GLN A 113 5.12 15.00 12.95
C GLN A 113 4.29 14.07 12.07
N PHE A 114 3.50 14.67 11.18
CA PHE A 114 2.72 13.95 10.18
C PHE A 114 3.20 14.33 8.79
N THR A 115 3.31 13.33 7.92
CA THR A 115 3.59 13.53 6.50
C THR A 115 2.49 12.85 5.69
N ILE A 116 2.19 13.43 4.52
CA ILE A 116 1.28 12.79 3.57
C ILE A 116 1.95 11.54 2.99
N GLN A 117 1.14 10.53 2.69
CA GLN A 117 1.56 9.33 1.98
C GLN A 117 0.53 8.97 0.89
N PRO A 118 0.93 8.29 -0.19
CA PRO A 118 -0.01 7.78 -1.18
C PRO A 118 -1.05 6.83 -0.55
N LEU A 119 -2.31 6.96 -0.96
CA LEU A 119 -3.39 6.08 -0.48
C LEU A 119 -3.22 4.64 -0.97
N LEU A 120 -2.70 4.47 -2.19
CA LEU A 120 -2.53 3.19 -2.87
C LEU A 120 -1.08 3.00 -3.27
N ASN A 121 -0.61 1.75 -3.28
CA ASN A 121 0.69 1.44 -3.85
C ASN A 121 0.67 1.56 -5.40
N LYS A 122 1.83 1.50 -6.06
CA LYS A 122 1.93 1.72 -7.51
C LYS A 122 1.03 0.78 -8.34
N SER A 123 0.91 -0.47 -7.90
CA SER A 123 0.16 -1.48 -8.64
C SER A 123 -1.34 -1.36 -8.37
N GLU A 124 -1.75 -1.17 -7.12
CA GLU A 124 -3.14 -0.85 -6.75
C GLU A 124 -3.60 0.43 -7.44
N ALA A 125 -2.77 1.47 -7.47
CA ALA A 125 -3.09 2.74 -8.14
C ALA A 125 -3.24 2.59 -9.65
N ARG A 126 -2.58 1.60 -10.27
CA ARG A 126 -2.79 1.27 -11.68
C ARG A 126 -4.15 0.61 -11.88
N VAL A 127 -4.45 -0.42 -11.08
CA VAL A 127 -5.74 -1.13 -11.15
C VAL A 127 -6.90 -0.18 -10.85
N PHE A 128 -6.76 0.70 -9.86
CA PHE A 128 -7.76 1.73 -9.55
C PHE A 128 -8.07 2.61 -10.74
N ARG A 129 -7.06 3.22 -11.38
CA ARG A 129 -7.26 4.12 -12.54
C ARG A 129 -7.93 3.42 -13.70
N GLU A 130 -7.57 2.17 -13.92
CA GLU A 130 -8.14 1.36 -14.99
C GLU A 130 -9.59 0.98 -14.69
N LEU A 131 -9.86 0.51 -13.47
CA LEU A 131 -11.19 0.20 -12.99
C LEU A 131 -12.11 1.43 -13.06
N ASP A 132 -11.63 2.58 -12.59
CA ASP A 132 -12.38 3.85 -12.58
C ASP A 132 -12.76 4.29 -14.00
N SER A 133 -11.80 4.26 -14.94
CA SER A 133 -12.05 4.56 -16.35
C SER A 133 -13.09 3.63 -16.98
N ILE A 134 -13.01 2.32 -16.70
CA ILE A 134 -13.96 1.33 -17.23
C ILE A 134 -15.34 1.50 -16.60
N VAL A 135 -15.42 1.70 -15.28
CA VAL A 135 -16.69 1.87 -14.55
C VAL A 135 -17.43 3.11 -15.04
N ILE A 136 -16.76 4.25 -15.11
CA ILE A 136 -17.34 5.50 -15.63
C ILE A 136 -17.79 5.34 -17.08
N GLY A 137 -17.00 4.63 -17.90
CA GLY A 137 -17.35 4.34 -19.29
C GLY A 137 -18.52 3.37 -19.45
N CYS A 138 -18.73 2.47 -18.48
CA CYS A 138 -19.85 1.52 -18.47
C CYS A 138 -21.13 2.18 -17.95
N ASN A 139 -21.04 2.91 -16.83
CA ASN A 139 -22.11 3.67 -16.25
C ASN A 139 -21.54 4.83 -15.40
N SER A 140 -21.73 6.07 -15.87
CA SER A 140 -21.20 7.27 -15.22
C SER A 140 -21.86 7.60 -13.87
N SER A 141 -22.95 6.94 -13.51
CA SER A 141 -23.58 7.08 -12.18
C SER A 141 -22.93 6.19 -11.12
N TRP A 142 -22.04 5.28 -11.50
CA TRP A 142 -21.29 4.43 -10.57
C TRP A 142 -19.96 5.06 -10.19
N GLN A 143 -19.41 4.65 -9.05
CA GLN A 143 -18.16 5.17 -8.51
C GLN A 143 -17.24 4.06 -8.02
N VAL A 144 -15.94 4.31 -8.08
CA VAL A 144 -14.90 3.47 -7.47
C VAL A 144 -14.32 4.20 -6.26
N MET A 145 -14.34 3.55 -5.10
CA MET A 145 -13.73 4.05 -3.87
C MET A 145 -12.55 3.16 -3.46
N ALA A 146 -11.51 3.76 -2.88
CA ALA A 146 -10.29 3.05 -2.49
C ALA A 146 -10.12 2.96 -0.97
N GLN A 147 -9.55 1.85 -0.50
CA GLN A 147 -9.22 1.61 0.91
C GLN A 147 -10.44 1.81 1.82
N VAL A 148 -11.62 1.31 1.48
CA VAL A 148 -12.83 1.56 2.30
C VAL A 148 -12.85 0.65 3.53
N SER A 149 -13.16 1.19 4.71
CA SER A 149 -13.33 0.37 5.91
C SER A 149 -14.63 -0.44 5.83
N LEU A 150 -14.57 -1.72 6.20
CA LEU A 150 -15.75 -2.58 6.26
C LEU A 150 -16.78 -2.08 7.28
N GLY A 151 -16.36 -1.41 8.35
CA GLY A 151 -17.29 -0.84 9.34
C GLY A 151 -18.14 0.31 8.79
N GLU A 152 -17.69 0.96 7.72
CA GLU A 152 -18.45 2.05 7.08
C GLU A 152 -19.54 1.53 6.15
N ILE A 153 -19.34 0.33 5.58
CA ILE A 153 -20.24 -0.24 4.56
C ILE A 153 -21.07 -1.42 5.09
N LEU A 154 -20.65 -2.05 6.19
CA LEU A 154 -21.35 -3.16 6.84
C LEU A 154 -21.74 -2.76 8.26
N ARG A 155 -22.96 -3.12 8.67
CA ARG A 155 -23.40 -3.04 10.07
C ARG A 155 -23.81 -4.41 10.56
N SER A 156 -23.70 -4.61 11.87
CA SER A 156 -24.17 -5.81 12.57
C SER A 156 -24.84 -5.37 13.86
N ALA A 157 -25.95 -6.02 14.21
CA ALA A 157 -26.56 -5.88 15.54
C ALA A 157 -25.75 -6.61 16.63
N ASP A 158 -24.94 -7.58 16.23
CA ASP A 158 -23.96 -8.26 17.09
C ASP A 158 -22.67 -7.41 17.18
N PRO A 159 -22.34 -6.85 18.36
CA PRO A 159 -21.14 -6.03 18.56
C PRO A 159 -19.83 -6.80 18.36
N ASP A 160 -19.80 -8.09 18.67
CA ASP A 160 -18.61 -8.92 18.51
C ASP A 160 -18.31 -9.12 17.02
N ALA A 161 -19.35 -9.38 16.23
CA ALA A 161 -19.24 -9.45 14.78
C ALA A 161 -18.81 -8.10 14.17
N TYR A 162 -19.34 -6.97 14.67
CA TYR A 162 -18.94 -5.65 14.19
C TYR A 162 -17.47 -5.33 14.53
N SER A 163 -17.03 -5.61 15.76
CA SER A 163 -15.64 -5.47 16.19
C SER A 163 -14.69 -6.30 15.31
N CYS A 164 -15.11 -7.50 14.91
CA CYS A 164 -14.36 -8.33 13.99
C CYS A 164 -14.14 -7.69 12.61
N ILE A 165 -14.98 -6.75 12.14
CA ILE A 165 -14.85 -6.20 10.78
C ILE A 165 -14.48 -4.72 10.73
N ASN A 166 -14.78 -3.92 11.76
CA ASN A 166 -14.65 -2.46 11.72
C ASN A 166 -13.21 -1.94 11.45
N SER A 167 -12.20 -2.72 11.82
CA SER A 167 -10.79 -2.39 11.56
C SER A 167 -10.26 -2.91 10.23
N LYS A 168 -11.06 -3.67 9.48
CA LYS A 168 -10.68 -4.26 8.19
C LYS A 168 -11.06 -3.30 7.08
N ARG A 169 -10.23 -3.27 6.03
CA ARG A 169 -10.45 -2.45 4.84
C ARG A 169 -10.43 -3.32 3.60
N VAL A 170 -11.15 -2.87 2.58
CA VAL A 170 -11.13 -3.43 1.22
C VAL A 170 -10.32 -2.50 0.33
N ASP A 171 -9.61 -3.07 -0.64
CA ASP A 171 -8.74 -2.28 -1.51
C ASP A 171 -9.54 -1.33 -2.40
N LEU A 172 -10.57 -1.86 -3.06
CA LEU A 172 -11.44 -1.12 -3.97
C LEU A 172 -12.91 -1.52 -3.78
N LEU A 173 -13.81 -0.57 -3.92
CA LEU A 173 -15.26 -0.74 -3.78
C LEU A 173 -15.99 -0.08 -4.95
N LEU A 174 -16.86 -0.83 -5.63
CA LEU A 174 -17.82 -0.34 -6.59
C LEU A 174 -19.11 0.04 -5.89
N VAL A 175 -19.55 1.27 -6.15
CA VAL A 175 -20.73 1.89 -5.53
C VAL A 175 -21.69 2.32 -6.63
N ASP A 176 -22.98 2.02 -6.45
CA ASP A 176 -24.01 2.41 -7.43
C ASP A 176 -24.48 3.87 -7.25
N SER A 177 -25.43 4.28 -8.09
CA SER A 177 -26.00 5.63 -8.08
C SER A 177 -26.70 6.03 -6.78
N ASN A 178 -27.06 5.07 -5.93
CA ASN A 178 -27.69 5.31 -4.63
C ASN A 178 -26.67 5.30 -3.48
N CYS A 179 -25.38 5.37 -3.80
CA CYS A 179 -24.29 5.26 -2.85
C CYS A 179 -24.28 3.90 -2.11
N ARG A 180 -24.80 2.82 -2.71
CA ARG A 180 -24.81 1.50 -2.08
C ARG A 180 -23.55 0.71 -2.45
N PRO A 181 -22.88 0.05 -1.48
CA PRO A 181 -21.77 -0.86 -1.77
C PRO A 181 -22.29 -2.07 -2.53
N ARG A 182 -21.78 -2.33 -3.74
CA ARG A 182 -22.24 -3.46 -4.58
C ARG A 182 -21.19 -4.55 -4.72
N HIS A 183 -19.96 -4.16 -5.03
CA HIS A 183 -18.89 -5.11 -5.29
C HIS A 183 -17.55 -4.63 -4.74
N VAL A 184 -16.83 -5.51 -4.07
CA VAL A 184 -15.46 -5.31 -3.61
C VAL A 184 -14.50 -5.94 -4.62
N ILE A 185 -13.43 -5.21 -4.95
CA ILE A 185 -12.31 -5.71 -5.75
C ILE A 185 -11.06 -5.69 -4.85
N GLU A 186 -10.43 -6.84 -4.66
CA GLU A 186 -9.23 -6.99 -3.83
C GLU A 186 -8.02 -7.30 -4.72
N TYR A 187 -6.95 -6.51 -4.55
CA TYR A 187 -5.78 -6.60 -5.39
C TYR A 187 -4.74 -7.52 -4.74
N GLN A 188 -4.46 -8.62 -5.41
CA GLN A 188 -3.47 -9.59 -4.96
C GLN A 188 -2.13 -9.32 -5.66
N GLY A 189 -1.19 -8.71 -4.93
CA GLY A 189 0.19 -8.52 -5.39
C GLY A 189 0.98 -9.84 -5.44
N GLY A 190 2.09 -9.87 -6.19
CA GLY A 190 2.97 -11.06 -6.33
C GLY A 190 3.74 -11.48 -5.07
N GLY A 191 3.50 -10.84 -3.93
CA GLY A 191 4.07 -11.22 -2.64
C GLY A 191 3.24 -12.33 -2.00
N HIS A 192 3.72 -13.57 -2.07
CA HIS A 192 3.11 -14.75 -1.48
C HIS A 192 2.63 -14.51 -0.03
N HIS A 193 1.37 -14.88 0.23
CA HIS A 193 0.73 -14.79 1.54
C HIS A 193 1.39 -15.75 2.53
N GLN A 194 2.35 -15.27 3.31
CA GLN A 194 2.88 -16.01 4.46
C GLN A 194 2.14 -15.58 5.74
N GLY A 195 1.25 -16.44 6.26
CA GLY A 195 0.68 -16.33 7.62
C GLY A 195 -0.84 -16.09 7.72
N THR A 196 -1.26 -15.31 8.74
CA THR A 196 -2.65 -15.02 9.16
C THR A 196 -3.53 -14.32 8.11
N ALA A 197 -3.01 -14.06 6.91
CA ALA A 197 -3.72 -13.46 5.80
C ALA A 197 -4.96 -14.27 5.40
N ALA A 198 -4.85 -15.60 5.33
CA ALA A 198 -5.97 -16.47 4.96
C ALA A 198 -7.18 -16.35 5.91
N ALA A 199 -6.92 -16.31 7.23
CA ALA A 199 -7.98 -16.15 8.23
C ALA A 199 -8.63 -14.76 8.16
N ARG A 200 -7.83 -13.70 7.94
CA ARG A 200 -8.34 -12.34 7.76
C ARG A 200 -9.22 -12.24 6.52
N ASP A 201 -8.79 -12.81 5.40
CA ASP A 201 -9.53 -12.77 4.14
C ASP A 201 -10.82 -13.59 4.23
N ALA A 202 -10.81 -14.71 4.96
CA ALA A 202 -12.02 -15.48 5.24
C ALA A 202 -13.07 -14.65 5.99
N VAL A 203 -12.66 -13.87 7.01
CA VAL A 203 -13.57 -12.97 7.74
C VAL A 203 -14.15 -11.89 6.81
N LYS A 204 -13.32 -11.26 5.96
CA LYS A 204 -13.79 -10.26 4.98
C LYS A 204 -14.82 -10.87 4.03
N LYS A 205 -14.46 -11.99 3.40
CA LYS A 205 -15.28 -12.70 2.41
C LYS A 205 -16.63 -13.11 3.00
N GLU A 206 -16.64 -13.69 4.20
CA GLU A 206 -17.89 -14.12 4.83
C GLU A 206 -18.78 -12.95 5.25
N ALA A 207 -18.21 -11.87 5.79
CA ALA A 207 -18.99 -10.69 6.15
C ALA A 207 -19.64 -10.04 4.92
N LEU A 208 -18.90 -9.89 3.82
CA LEU A 208 -19.42 -9.34 2.57
C LEU A 208 -20.48 -10.24 1.94
N ARG A 209 -20.25 -11.57 1.94
CA ARG A 209 -21.24 -12.55 1.47
C ARG A 209 -22.55 -12.47 2.24
N ARG A 210 -22.50 -12.38 3.57
CA ARG A 210 -23.69 -12.22 4.42
C ARG A 210 -24.42 -10.91 4.18
N ALA A 211 -23.70 -9.86 3.80
CA ALA A 211 -24.28 -8.56 3.46
C ALA A 211 -24.76 -8.44 2.01
N GLY A 212 -24.57 -9.48 1.18
CA GLY A 212 -24.94 -9.44 -0.24
C GLY A 212 -24.04 -8.55 -1.11
N VAL A 213 -22.83 -8.22 -0.63
CA VAL A 213 -21.83 -7.46 -1.40
C VAL A 213 -20.93 -8.45 -2.12
N GLY A 214 -20.81 -8.34 -3.45
CA GLY A 214 -19.95 -9.24 -4.23
C GLY A 214 -18.47 -9.05 -3.89
N TYR A 215 -17.66 -10.10 -4.01
CA TYR A 215 -16.23 -10.07 -3.73
C TYR A 215 -15.45 -10.66 -4.90
N HIS A 216 -14.50 -9.91 -5.45
CA HIS A 216 -13.72 -10.30 -6.61
C HIS A 216 -12.23 -10.05 -6.37
N GLU A 217 -11.38 -10.95 -6.86
CA GLU A 217 -9.93 -10.83 -6.73
C GLU A 217 -9.30 -10.50 -8.08
N VAL A 218 -8.39 -9.54 -8.08
CA VAL A 218 -7.59 -9.15 -9.24
C VAL A 218 -6.13 -9.46 -8.94
N VAL A 219 -5.54 -10.39 -9.69
CA VAL A 219 -4.20 -10.89 -9.41
C VAL A 219 -3.19 -10.25 -10.36
N ALA A 220 -2.12 -9.71 -9.78
CA ALA A 220 -1.02 -9.10 -10.52
C ALA A 220 -0.45 -10.05 -11.60
N GLY A 221 -0.37 -9.58 -12.84
CA GLY A 221 0.23 -10.34 -13.95
C GLY A 221 -0.66 -11.45 -14.53
N HIS A 222 -1.79 -11.77 -13.90
CA HIS A 222 -2.77 -12.72 -14.42
C HIS A 222 -3.99 -12.02 -15.01
N THR A 223 -4.51 -10.99 -14.32
CA THR A 223 -5.66 -10.24 -14.83
C THR A 223 -5.19 -9.22 -15.86
N THR A 224 -5.59 -9.44 -17.10
CA THR A 224 -5.39 -8.52 -18.21
C THR A 224 -6.41 -7.36 -18.17
N PRO A 225 -6.11 -6.22 -18.82
CA PRO A 225 -7.07 -5.14 -18.98
C PRO A 225 -8.43 -5.55 -19.54
N SER A 226 -8.43 -6.47 -20.51
CA SER A 226 -9.64 -6.97 -21.14
C SER A 226 -10.49 -7.82 -20.18
N GLU A 227 -9.85 -8.64 -19.35
CA GLU A 227 -10.55 -9.42 -18.33
C GLU A 227 -11.12 -8.52 -17.23
N LEU A 228 -10.36 -7.49 -16.81
CA LEU A 228 -10.87 -6.49 -15.87
C LEU A 228 -12.09 -5.77 -16.45
N ARG A 229 -12.06 -5.41 -17.74
CA ARG A 229 -13.21 -4.83 -18.44
C ARG A 229 -14.41 -5.77 -18.46
N GLN A 230 -14.22 -7.03 -18.85
CA GLN A 230 -15.30 -8.03 -18.87
C GLN A 230 -15.87 -8.27 -17.48
N LEU A 231 -15.04 -8.23 -16.43
CA LEU A 231 -15.51 -8.29 -15.06
C LEU A 231 -16.43 -7.10 -14.76
N VAL A 232 -15.98 -5.88 -15.02
CA VAL A 232 -16.80 -4.66 -14.76
C VAL A 232 -18.11 -4.69 -15.54
N GLU A 233 -18.08 -5.06 -16.81
CA GLU A 233 -19.29 -5.13 -17.66
C GLU A 233 -20.32 -6.14 -17.16
N LYS A 234 -19.91 -7.16 -16.40
CA LYS A 234 -20.81 -8.12 -15.74
C LYS A 234 -21.36 -7.60 -14.42
N LEU A 235 -20.65 -6.71 -13.75
CA LEU A 235 -20.97 -6.24 -12.39
C LEU A 235 -21.74 -4.92 -12.38
N VAL A 236 -21.44 -4.03 -13.33
CA VAL A 236 -22.02 -2.71 -13.40
C VAL A 236 -23.27 -2.75 -14.28
N ASP A 237 -24.40 -2.40 -13.69
CA ASP A 237 -25.67 -2.33 -14.39
C ASP A 237 -25.57 -1.26 -15.51
N LYS A 238 -26.01 -1.63 -16.72
CA LYS A 238 -26.05 -0.67 -17.84
C LYS A 238 -26.98 0.50 -17.50
N PRO A 239 -26.70 1.72 -18.01
CA PRO A 239 -27.60 2.84 -17.82
C PRO A 239 -28.98 2.47 -18.35
N ILE A 240 -30.03 2.79 -17.60
CA ILE A 240 -31.39 2.69 -18.10
C ILE A 240 -31.49 3.76 -19.19
N ALA A 241 -31.63 3.34 -20.46
CA ALA A 241 -31.86 4.25 -21.56
C ALA A 241 -33.10 5.09 -21.23
N SER A 242 -32.89 6.39 -21.09
CA SER A 242 -33.95 7.37 -20.82
C SER A 242 -34.70 7.71 -22.12
#